data_AF-A0A0D3A6T3-F1
#
_entry.id   AF-A0A0D3A6T3-F1
#
_cell.length_a   1.000
_cell.length_b   1.000
_cell.length_c   1.000
_cell.angle_alpha   90.00
_cell.angle_beta   90.00
_cell.angle_gamma   90.00
#
_symmetry.space_group_name_H-M   'P 1'
#
loop_
_entity.id
_entity.type
_entity.pdbx_description
1 polymer ?
#
loop_
_entity_poly.entity_id
_entity_poly.type
_entity_poly.pdbx_seq_one_letter_code
_entity_poly.pdbx_strand_id
1 'polypeptide(L)'
;MAVSSSSPAIIFAVTVLMLLTVSSVKLPFHPRDLLPLLPRQLSWPLLNSLNSAVDLLPTYIGAASIKNDAVEWKGACFYENKAWLELNNKSGSEFGGGTLHIKVDKAHSWTCMDIYVFVTPYRVTWDWYFISREHTMEFNEWEGKAEYDYVKQKGVSIFLMEAGMVGTLRALWDVFPLFTNTGWGENSNIAFLEKHMGANFYARPQPWVTNITTDEIQSGDMLAISKIRGRWGGFETLEKWVSGAYAGHTAVCLRDSDGKLWVGESGNENEKGEDVIAVLPWEEWWEFEQTKDDANPHIALLPLHPDYRARFNVTAAWEYARSMDGKPYGYHNLIFSWIDTISGNYPPPLDAHLVASVMTVWSKIQPDYAANMWNEALNKRLGTEGLDLPDVLVEVEKRGSSFDELLAVPEQDDWVYSDGKSTSCIAFILEMYKEGGLFDPISSSIQVTEFTIKDAYMLKFFENNASRLPKWCNDNDDVKLPYCQILGKYRMELPGYNTMEPYPHMNEHCPSLPPKYHRPKNC
;
A
#
# COMPACT_ATOMS: atom_id res chain seq x y z
N MET A 1 5.26 49.48 49.96
CA MET A 1 4.82 48.08 50.10
C MET A 1 3.92 47.76 48.92
N ALA A 2 4.42 47.03 47.93
CA ALA A 2 3.63 46.51 46.83
C ALA A 2 3.96 45.02 46.71
N VAL A 3 2.92 44.21 46.90
CA VAL A 3 2.94 42.75 46.99
C VAL A 3 3.11 42.19 45.58
N SER A 4 4.11 41.32 45.38
CA SER A 4 4.33 40.61 44.13
C SER A 4 3.24 39.56 43.91
N SER A 5 2.35 39.79 42.94
CA SER A 5 1.44 38.75 42.45
C SER A 5 2.17 37.82 41.49
N SER A 6 2.70 36.71 42.00
CA SER A 6 3.16 35.61 41.16
C SER A 6 1.98 34.98 40.45
N SER A 7 1.99 35.02 39.12
CA SER A 7 0.93 34.50 38.24
C SER A 7 0.69 33.00 38.49
N PRO A 8 -0.56 32.51 38.58
CA PRO A 8 -0.87 31.11 38.88
C PRO A 8 -0.25 30.12 37.88
N ALA A 9 0.05 30.57 36.66
CA ALA A 9 0.77 29.78 35.65
C ALA A 9 2.23 29.48 36.04
N ILE A 10 2.90 30.39 36.76
CA ILE A 10 4.28 30.19 37.20
C ILE A 10 4.31 29.22 38.37
N ILE A 11 3.34 29.30 39.28
CA ILE A 11 3.21 28.36 40.40
C ILE A 11 2.91 26.95 39.87
N PHE A 12 2.06 26.81 38.84
CA PHE A 12 1.76 25.53 38.18
C PHE A 12 2.97 24.95 37.45
N ALA A 13 3.73 25.78 36.70
CA ALA A 13 4.94 25.34 36.01
C ALA A 13 6.03 24.89 37.00
N VAL A 14 6.21 25.59 38.12
CA VAL A 14 7.20 25.25 39.15
C VAL A 14 6.79 23.99 39.94
N THR A 15 5.49 23.76 40.17
CA THR A 15 5.01 22.51 40.80
C THR A 15 5.16 21.31 39.87
N VAL A 16 4.89 21.46 38.57
CA VAL A 16 5.13 20.41 37.57
C VAL A 16 6.64 20.11 37.45
N LEU A 17 7.51 21.12 37.50
CA LEU A 17 8.97 20.91 37.48
C LEU A 17 9.50 20.24 38.76
N MET A 18 8.96 20.59 39.93
CA MET A 18 9.32 19.96 41.21
C MET A 18 8.90 18.48 41.26
N LEU A 19 7.74 18.13 40.67
CA LEU A 19 7.25 16.75 40.57
C LEU A 19 8.09 15.86 39.65
N LEU A 20 8.87 16.45 38.72
CA LEU A 20 9.79 15.71 37.84
C LEU A 20 11.09 15.28 38.53
N THR A 21 11.39 15.79 39.74
CA THR A 21 12.64 15.51 40.46
C THR A 21 12.51 14.44 41.57
N VAL A 22 11.31 13.91 41.79
CA VAL A 22 11.05 12.86 42.79
C VAL A 22 10.80 11.53 42.08
N SER A 23 11.73 10.59 42.24
CA SER A 23 11.60 9.22 41.77
C SER A 23 10.39 8.50 42.40
N SER A 24 9.66 7.78 41.54
CA SER A 24 8.72 6.67 41.82
C SER A 24 7.32 6.95 42.38
N VAL A 25 6.59 7.97 41.89
CA VAL A 25 5.12 7.99 41.98
C VAL A 25 4.55 7.90 40.57
N LYS A 26 3.73 6.86 40.27
CA LYS A 26 2.99 6.79 39.01
C LYS A 26 2.11 8.03 38.91
N LEU A 27 2.42 8.95 37.99
CA LEU A 27 1.55 10.09 37.71
C LEU A 27 0.17 9.56 37.28
N PRO A 28 -0.94 10.19 37.67
CA PRO A 28 -2.28 9.76 37.26
C PRO A 28 -2.45 9.79 35.73
N PHE A 29 -1.62 10.57 35.04
CA PHE A 29 -1.60 10.70 33.59
C PHE A 29 -0.15 10.77 33.13
N HIS A 30 0.19 10.12 32.01
CA HIS A 30 1.47 10.37 31.36
C HIS A 30 1.36 11.70 30.59
N PRO A 31 2.43 12.51 30.47
CA PRO A 31 2.38 13.77 29.74
C PRO A 31 1.83 13.63 28.31
N ARG A 32 2.07 12.49 27.65
CA ARG A 32 1.51 12.17 26.32
C ARG A 32 -0.01 11.97 26.32
N ASP A 33 -0.58 11.49 27.41
CA ASP A 33 -2.02 11.18 27.52
C ASP A 33 -2.86 12.44 27.81
N LEU A 34 -2.21 13.49 28.32
CA LEU A 34 -2.82 14.81 28.51
C LEU A 34 -2.70 15.69 27.26
N LEU A 35 -1.85 15.35 26.30
CA LEU A 35 -1.69 16.13 25.07
C LEU A 35 -3.03 16.37 24.35
N PRO A 36 -3.92 15.38 24.17
CA PRO A 36 -5.22 15.61 23.52
C PRO A 36 -6.13 16.58 24.29
N LEU A 37 -5.93 16.74 25.61
CA LEU A 37 -6.71 17.61 26.49
C LEU A 37 -6.14 19.04 26.57
N LEU A 38 -4.91 19.24 26.09
CA LEU A 38 -4.28 20.56 26.02
C LEU A 38 -4.82 21.36 24.81
N PRO A 39 -4.83 22.71 24.89
CA PRO A 39 -5.24 23.56 23.78
C PRO A 39 -4.53 23.18 22.49
N ARG A 40 -5.28 23.07 21.38
CA ARG A 40 -4.77 22.61 20.07
C ARG A 40 -3.45 23.29 19.67
N GLN A 41 -3.27 24.57 19.97
CA GLN A 41 -2.05 25.31 19.63
C GLN A 41 -0.77 24.75 20.29
N LEU A 42 -0.89 24.12 21.46
CA LEU A 42 0.24 23.54 22.21
C LEU A 42 0.37 22.03 21.96
N SER A 43 -0.75 21.32 21.84
CA SER A 43 -0.76 19.87 21.69
C SER A 43 -0.60 19.39 20.27
N TRP A 44 -1.09 20.14 19.28
CA TRP A 44 -1.13 19.71 17.89
C TRP A 44 0.25 19.51 17.25
N PRO A 45 1.25 20.39 17.46
CA PRO A 45 2.61 20.16 16.95
C PRO A 45 3.29 18.96 17.62
N LEU A 46 3.12 18.79 18.93
CA LEU A 46 3.68 17.67 19.69
C LEU A 46 3.01 16.34 19.29
N LEU A 47 1.69 16.29 19.19
CA LEU A 47 0.95 15.10 18.76
C LEU A 47 1.26 14.69 17.31
N ASN A 48 1.45 15.65 16.40
CA ASN A 48 1.83 15.37 15.00
C ASN A 48 3.26 14.81 14.86
N SER A 49 4.11 15.03 15.87
CA SER A 49 5.47 14.46 15.94
C SER A 49 5.52 13.08 16.59
N LEU A 50 4.49 12.72 17.37
CA LEU A 50 4.50 11.52 18.19
C LEU A 50 3.88 10.32 17.50
N ASN A 51 2.84 10.54 16.67
CA ASN A 51 2.15 9.46 15.99
C ASN A 51 2.04 9.69 14.47
N SER A 52 2.00 8.61 13.70
CA SER A 52 1.92 8.60 12.23
C SER A 52 0.84 7.66 11.71
N ALA A 53 0.44 7.76 10.43
CA ALA A 53 -0.55 6.87 9.83
C ALA A 53 -0.12 5.39 9.87
N VAL A 54 1.18 5.15 9.95
CA VAL A 54 1.81 3.85 10.12
C VAL A 54 1.47 3.22 11.48
N ASP A 55 1.16 4.03 12.48
CA ASP A 55 0.80 3.57 13.82
C ASP A 55 -0.65 3.03 13.89
N LEU A 56 -1.42 3.14 12.80
CA LEU A 56 -2.70 2.44 12.61
C LEU A 56 -2.51 0.95 12.35
N LEU A 57 -1.31 0.55 11.97
CA LEU A 57 -1.08 -0.79 11.48
C LEU A 57 -0.82 -1.69 12.69
N PRO A 58 -1.65 -2.74 12.90
CA PRO A 58 -1.48 -3.65 14.02
C PRO A 58 -0.09 -4.31 13.99
N THR A 59 0.69 -4.15 15.05
CA THR A 59 2.00 -4.81 15.17
C THR A 59 1.80 -6.24 15.65
N TYR A 60 2.38 -7.23 14.97
CA TYR A 60 2.30 -8.62 15.42
C TYR A 60 3.07 -8.80 16.74
N ILE A 61 2.39 -9.36 17.74
CA ILE A 61 2.94 -9.58 19.07
C ILE A 61 3.38 -11.04 19.27
N GLY A 62 2.66 -11.97 18.65
CA GLY A 62 2.84 -13.41 18.85
C GLY A 62 1.50 -14.13 18.84
N ALA A 63 1.49 -15.40 19.23
CA ALA A 63 0.27 -16.21 19.27
C ALA A 63 0.03 -16.81 20.66
N ALA A 64 -1.19 -16.62 21.17
CA ALA A 64 -1.66 -17.28 22.39
C ALA A 64 -1.98 -18.74 22.08
N SER A 65 -1.09 -19.64 22.51
CA SER A 65 -1.20 -21.08 22.27
C SER A 65 -1.61 -21.85 23.52
N ILE A 66 -1.95 -23.13 23.32
CA ILE A 66 -2.31 -24.09 24.39
C ILE A 66 -1.09 -24.89 24.88
N LYS A 67 -0.01 -24.94 24.08
CA LYS A 67 1.15 -25.83 24.29
C LYS A 67 2.38 -25.12 24.87
N ASN A 68 2.55 -23.82 24.62
CA ASN A 68 3.71 -23.05 25.05
C ASN A 68 3.42 -22.22 26.30
N ASP A 69 4.50 -21.75 26.94
CA ASP A 69 4.44 -20.66 27.89
C ASP A 69 3.70 -19.48 27.25
N ALA A 70 2.81 -18.90 28.04
CA ALA A 70 1.99 -17.76 27.68
C ALA A 70 2.84 -16.62 27.07
N VAL A 71 2.37 -16.05 25.96
CA VAL A 71 3.07 -15.00 25.21
C VAL A 71 3.16 -13.75 26.05
N GLU A 72 4.36 -13.18 26.19
CA GLU A 72 4.61 -11.98 26.98
C GLU A 72 5.14 -10.86 26.09
N TRP A 73 4.64 -9.63 26.29
CA TRP A 73 5.06 -8.48 25.51
C TRP A 73 4.93 -7.17 26.29
N LYS A 74 5.50 -6.12 25.71
CA LYS A 74 5.34 -4.74 26.16
C LYS A 74 4.34 -4.05 25.23
N GLY A 75 3.21 -3.64 25.76
CA GLY A 75 2.20 -2.86 25.04
C GLY A 75 2.47 -1.36 25.07
N ALA A 76 1.60 -0.59 24.39
CA ALA A 76 1.71 0.85 24.37
C ALA A 76 1.33 1.45 25.73
N CYS A 77 0.26 0.97 26.35
CA CYS A 77 -0.25 1.35 27.66
C CYS A 77 0.33 0.50 28.81
N PHE A 78 0.39 -0.81 28.62
CA PHE A 78 0.78 -1.76 29.68
C PHE A 78 2.13 -2.39 29.35
N TYR A 79 3.06 -2.37 30.30
CA TYR A 79 4.43 -2.82 30.02
C TYR A 79 4.70 -4.28 30.35
N GLU A 80 3.79 -4.93 31.08
CA GLU A 80 3.90 -6.35 31.41
C GLU A 80 2.60 -7.03 31.03
N ASN A 81 2.56 -7.51 29.79
CA ASN A 81 1.40 -8.18 29.24
C ASN A 81 1.69 -9.65 29.04
N LYS A 82 0.64 -10.46 29.17
CA LYS A 82 0.70 -11.90 29.04
C LYS A 82 -0.60 -12.43 28.45
N ALA A 83 -0.53 -13.36 27.52
CA ALA A 83 -1.73 -14.02 27.00
C ALA A 83 -1.55 -15.53 26.81
N TRP A 84 -2.63 -16.27 27.03
CA TRP A 84 -2.69 -17.71 26.80
C TRP A 84 -4.09 -18.14 26.42
N LEU A 85 -4.18 -19.33 25.83
CA LEU A 85 -5.44 -19.85 25.33
C LEU A 85 -5.79 -21.16 26.03
N GLU A 86 -7.01 -21.22 26.53
CA GLU A 86 -7.59 -22.44 27.09
C GLU A 86 -8.70 -22.93 26.16
N LEU A 87 -8.60 -24.16 25.66
CA LEU A 87 -9.71 -24.75 24.91
C LEU A 87 -10.81 -25.16 25.89
N ASN A 88 -12.05 -24.88 25.52
CA ASN A 88 -13.21 -25.29 26.29
C ASN A 88 -14.30 -25.82 25.34
N ASN A 89 -15.26 -26.58 25.86
CA ASN A 89 -16.43 -26.98 25.08
C ASN A 89 -17.71 -26.60 25.82
N LYS A 90 -17.83 -25.31 26.14
CA LYS A 90 -19.00 -24.78 26.86
C LYS A 90 -20.27 -24.80 25.99
N SER A 91 -20.12 -24.71 24.67
CA SER A 91 -21.21 -24.73 23.68
C SER A 91 -21.76 -26.14 23.41
N GLY A 92 -20.98 -27.19 23.70
CA GLY A 92 -21.34 -28.59 23.43
C GLY A 92 -21.24 -28.97 21.96
N SER A 93 -20.57 -28.17 21.13
CA SER A 93 -20.37 -28.47 19.71
C SER A 93 -19.24 -29.47 19.48
N GLU A 94 -19.13 -30.00 18.26
CA GLU A 94 -18.15 -31.02 17.89
C GLU A 94 -16.70 -30.56 18.13
N PHE A 95 -16.41 -29.29 17.84
CA PHE A 95 -15.07 -28.72 17.97
C PHE A 95 -14.91 -27.79 19.18
N GLY A 96 -16.00 -27.47 19.88
CA GLY A 96 -15.99 -26.57 21.03
C GLY A 96 -15.45 -25.18 20.68
N GLY A 97 -14.94 -24.49 21.69
CA GLY A 97 -14.43 -23.12 21.62
C GLY A 97 -13.15 -22.93 22.44
N GLY A 98 -12.91 -21.71 22.91
CA GLY A 98 -11.78 -21.41 23.76
C GLY A 98 -11.90 -20.09 24.49
N THR A 99 -11.21 -19.99 25.63
CA THR A 99 -11.07 -18.77 26.41
C THR A 99 -9.67 -18.23 26.19
N LEU A 100 -9.57 -17.05 25.59
CA LEU A 100 -8.33 -16.30 25.48
C LEU A 100 -8.19 -15.43 26.73
N HIS A 101 -7.17 -15.72 27.52
CA HIS A 101 -6.81 -14.94 28.69
C HIS A 101 -5.77 -13.91 28.30
N ILE A 102 -6.03 -12.66 28.68
CA ILE A 102 -5.13 -11.55 28.44
C ILE A 102 -4.96 -10.79 29.74
N LYS A 103 -3.78 -10.93 30.33
CA LYS A 103 -3.38 -10.21 31.52
C LYS A 103 -2.53 -9.02 31.12
N VAL A 104 -3.04 -7.82 31.38
CA VAL A 104 -2.29 -6.59 31.18
C VAL A 104 -1.93 -5.98 32.53
N ASP A 105 -0.67 -5.62 32.71
CA ASP A 105 -0.16 -5.09 33.98
C ASP A 105 0.86 -3.95 33.77
N LYS A 106 1.11 -3.21 34.85
CA LYS A 106 1.98 -2.04 34.87
C LYS A 106 1.61 -1.01 33.81
N ALA A 107 0.34 -0.58 33.83
CA ALA A 107 -0.09 0.60 33.08
C ALA A 107 0.81 1.79 33.40
N HIS A 108 1.26 2.50 32.36
CA HIS A 108 2.08 3.70 32.51
C HIS A 108 1.26 4.94 32.87
N SER A 109 -0.07 4.91 32.69
CA SER A 109 -1.00 5.90 33.21
C SER A 109 -2.39 5.31 33.50
N TRP A 110 -3.26 6.08 34.14
CA TRP A 110 -4.63 5.64 34.43
C TRP A 110 -5.62 5.83 33.28
N THR A 111 -5.20 6.53 32.23
CA THR A 111 -6.06 6.87 31.07
C THR A 111 -5.57 6.26 29.77
N CYS A 112 -4.43 5.56 29.78
CA CYS A 112 -3.93 4.87 28.60
C CYS A 112 -4.78 3.63 28.29
N MET A 113 -4.74 3.20 27.03
CA MET A 113 -5.52 2.07 26.56
C MET A 113 -4.82 1.40 25.38
N ASP A 114 -4.78 0.08 25.39
CA ASP A 114 -4.32 -0.72 24.26
C ASP A 114 -5.54 -1.27 23.51
N ILE A 115 -5.48 -1.28 22.18
CA ILE A 115 -6.41 -2.03 21.33
C ILE A 115 -5.65 -3.22 20.76
N TYR A 116 -6.23 -4.40 20.85
CA TYR A 116 -5.69 -5.62 20.28
C TYR A 116 -6.62 -6.18 19.23
N VAL A 117 -6.03 -6.70 18.15
CA VAL A 117 -6.72 -7.49 17.14
C VAL A 117 -6.28 -8.93 17.30
N PHE A 118 -7.24 -9.86 17.36
CA PHE A 118 -7.02 -11.29 17.53
C PHE A 118 -7.45 -12.01 16.27
N VAL A 119 -6.53 -12.80 15.72
CA VAL A 119 -6.68 -13.38 14.38
C VAL A 119 -6.39 -14.87 14.41
N THR A 120 -7.24 -15.63 13.72
CA THR A 120 -6.90 -16.93 13.15
C THR A 120 -7.07 -16.79 11.63
N PRO A 121 -6.61 -17.75 10.82
CA PRO A 121 -6.92 -17.78 9.39
C PRO A 121 -8.43 -17.75 9.07
N TYR A 122 -9.26 -18.10 10.06
CA TYR A 122 -10.70 -18.26 9.91
C TYR A 122 -11.50 -17.11 10.51
N ARG A 123 -10.97 -16.37 11.50
CA ARG A 123 -11.68 -15.28 12.18
C ARG A 123 -10.80 -14.12 12.56
N VAL A 124 -11.40 -12.94 12.58
CA VAL A 124 -10.84 -11.74 13.20
C VAL A 124 -11.80 -11.18 14.22
N THR A 125 -11.28 -10.87 15.40
CA THR A 125 -11.97 -10.14 16.45
C THR A 125 -11.01 -9.13 17.07
N TRP A 126 -11.50 -8.25 17.92
CA TRP A 126 -10.69 -7.22 18.56
C TRP A 126 -11.28 -6.87 19.92
N ASP A 127 -10.43 -6.34 20.79
CA ASP A 127 -10.82 -5.85 22.10
C ASP A 127 -9.87 -4.77 22.58
N TRP A 128 -10.22 -4.11 23.67
CA TRP A 128 -9.45 -3.03 24.24
C TRP A 128 -9.33 -3.15 25.75
N TYR A 129 -8.17 -2.76 26.26
CA TYR A 129 -7.86 -2.84 27.68
C TYR A 129 -7.38 -1.50 28.19
N PHE A 130 -7.94 -1.07 29.32
CA PHE A 130 -7.66 0.20 30.00
C PHE A 130 -7.47 0.03 31.51
N ILE A 131 -7.67 -1.18 32.05
CA ILE A 131 -7.50 -1.52 33.46
C ILE A 131 -6.48 -2.66 33.56
N SER A 132 -5.48 -2.49 34.43
CA SER A 132 -4.53 -3.55 34.78
C SER A 132 -5.23 -4.67 35.55
N ARG A 133 -5.55 -5.76 34.84
CA ARG A 133 -6.13 -6.99 35.38
C ARG A 133 -6.00 -8.09 34.33
N GLU A 134 -6.41 -9.29 34.73
CA GLU A 134 -6.72 -10.36 33.79
C GLU A 134 -8.10 -10.10 33.16
N HIS A 135 -8.14 -10.19 31.84
CA HIS A 135 -9.34 -10.13 31.02
C HIS A 135 -9.47 -11.46 30.27
N THR A 136 -10.69 -11.79 29.86
CA THR A 136 -10.99 -13.02 29.14
C THR A 136 -11.89 -12.72 27.96
N MET A 137 -11.54 -13.26 26.79
CA MET A 137 -12.37 -13.28 25.60
C MET A 137 -12.81 -14.70 25.32
N GLU A 138 -14.11 -14.92 25.15
CA GLU A 138 -14.68 -16.24 24.85
C GLU A 138 -14.92 -16.39 23.35
N PHE A 139 -14.32 -17.42 22.76
CA PHE A 139 -14.71 -17.99 21.49
C PHE A 139 -15.70 -19.11 21.77
N ASN A 140 -17.00 -18.86 21.55
CA ASN A 140 -18.04 -19.84 21.88
C ASN A 140 -17.92 -21.14 21.08
N GLU A 141 -17.54 -21.02 19.81
CA GLU A 141 -17.38 -22.13 18.89
C GLU A 141 -16.33 -21.81 17.81
N TRP A 142 -15.47 -22.77 17.47
CA TRP A 142 -14.58 -22.72 16.31
C TRP A 142 -15.37 -23.01 15.04
N GLU A 143 -15.04 -22.35 13.93
CA GLU A 143 -15.78 -22.39 12.67
C GLU A 143 -15.82 -23.81 12.06
N GLY A 144 -14.82 -24.63 12.39
CA GLY A 144 -14.81 -26.05 12.08
C GLY A 144 -13.55 -26.75 12.54
N LYS A 145 -13.37 -28.00 12.10
CA LYS A 145 -12.20 -28.84 12.43
C LYS A 145 -10.87 -28.16 12.09
N ALA A 146 -10.82 -27.44 10.98
CA ALA A 146 -9.61 -26.84 10.46
C ALA A 146 -9.13 -25.68 11.35
N GLU A 147 -10.04 -24.80 11.79
CA GLU A 147 -9.72 -23.76 12.78
C GLU A 147 -9.31 -24.37 14.12
N TYR A 148 -10.02 -25.39 14.59
CA TYR A 148 -9.68 -26.07 15.83
C TYR A 148 -8.29 -26.70 15.81
N ASP A 149 -7.93 -27.36 14.72
CA ASP A 149 -6.61 -27.98 14.53
C ASP A 149 -5.52 -26.91 14.40
N TYR A 150 -5.79 -25.79 13.70
CA TYR A 150 -4.88 -24.64 13.63
C TYR A 150 -4.62 -24.05 15.02
N VAL A 151 -5.67 -23.73 15.76
CA VAL A 151 -5.58 -23.13 17.10
C VAL A 151 -4.83 -24.04 18.07
N LYS A 152 -5.02 -25.36 17.97
CA LYS A 152 -4.24 -26.35 18.74
C LYS A 152 -2.75 -26.34 18.47
N GLN A 153 -2.35 -25.97 17.25
CA GLN A 153 -0.96 -26.02 16.81
C GLN A 153 -0.26 -24.67 16.93
N LYS A 154 -0.95 -23.59 16.55
CA LYS A 154 -0.39 -22.24 16.39
C LYS A 154 -0.97 -21.23 17.37
N GLY A 155 -2.16 -21.48 17.91
CA GLY A 155 -2.84 -20.55 18.80
C GLY A 155 -3.60 -19.44 18.06
N VAL A 156 -3.95 -18.39 18.78
CA VAL A 156 -4.60 -17.18 18.24
C VAL A 156 -3.56 -16.07 18.14
N SER A 157 -3.34 -15.55 16.94
CA SER A 157 -2.42 -14.43 16.69
C SER A 157 -2.93 -13.16 17.34
N ILE A 158 -2.04 -12.43 17.98
CA ILE A 158 -2.32 -11.18 18.69
C ILE A 158 -1.57 -10.06 17.97
N PHE A 159 -2.30 -9.00 17.64
CA PHE A 159 -1.73 -7.77 17.12
C PHE A 159 -2.09 -6.61 18.03
N LEU A 160 -1.14 -5.70 18.23
CA LEU A 160 -1.32 -4.48 19.03
C LEU A 160 -1.43 -3.27 18.10
N MET A 161 -2.44 -2.46 18.33
CA MET A 161 -2.49 -1.11 17.78
C MET A 161 -1.60 -0.19 18.64
N GLU A 162 -0.36 0.06 18.21
CA GLU A 162 0.61 0.86 18.99
C GLU A 162 0.11 2.27 19.31
N ALA A 163 -0.80 2.81 18.48
CA ALA A 163 -1.36 4.13 18.68
C ALA A 163 -2.42 4.20 19.81
N GLY A 164 -2.95 3.06 20.30
CA GLY A 164 -4.10 3.01 21.22
C GLY A 164 -5.36 3.68 20.63
N MET A 165 -6.50 3.78 21.33
CA MET A 165 -7.73 4.35 20.71
C MET A 165 -7.61 5.80 20.27
N VAL A 166 -6.96 6.65 21.05
CA VAL A 166 -6.83 8.07 20.67
C VAL A 166 -5.93 8.21 19.45
N GLY A 167 -4.86 7.42 19.36
CA GLY A 167 -4.00 7.39 18.19
C GLY A 167 -4.66 6.70 16.99
N THR A 168 -5.43 5.63 17.19
CA THR A 168 -6.22 4.97 16.13
C THR A 168 -7.31 5.89 15.59
N LEU A 169 -8.07 6.58 16.44
CA LEU A 169 -9.07 7.57 16.01
C LEU A 169 -8.42 8.77 15.31
N ARG A 170 -7.24 9.21 15.77
CA ARG A 170 -6.49 10.31 15.14
C ARG A 170 -5.89 9.90 13.80
N ALA A 171 -5.35 8.70 13.68
CA ALA A 171 -4.75 8.27 12.44
C ALA A 171 -5.83 7.82 11.44
N LEU A 172 -6.98 7.31 11.89
CA LEU A 172 -8.19 7.20 11.06
C LEU A 172 -8.63 8.59 10.59
N TRP A 173 -8.48 9.62 11.43
CA TRP A 173 -8.66 11.02 11.03
C TRP A 173 -7.58 11.55 10.07
N ASP A 174 -6.39 10.94 10.01
CA ASP A 174 -5.34 11.30 9.05
C ASP A 174 -5.47 10.51 7.73
N VAL A 175 -6.08 9.32 7.73
CA VAL A 175 -6.28 8.45 6.56
C VAL A 175 -7.64 8.64 5.88
N PHE A 176 -8.74 8.78 6.64
CA PHE A 176 -10.06 9.09 6.09
C PHE A 176 -10.10 10.30 5.14
N PRO A 177 -9.39 11.41 5.41
CA PRO A 177 -9.38 12.57 4.53
C PRO A 177 -8.80 12.26 3.15
N LEU A 178 -7.85 11.32 3.05
CA LEU A 178 -7.15 10.96 1.81
C LEU A 178 -8.12 10.59 0.69
N PHE A 179 -9.23 9.93 1.05
CA PHE A 179 -10.25 9.45 0.12
C PHE A 179 -11.33 10.50 -0.21
N THR A 180 -11.29 11.68 0.43
CA THR A 180 -12.33 12.71 0.20
C THR A 180 -12.04 13.52 -1.05
N ASN A 181 -13.07 13.77 -1.87
CA ASN A 181 -12.93 14.61 -3.05
C ASN A 181 -13.02 16.12 -2.71
N THR A 182 -12.16 16.60 -1.81
CA THR A 182 -12.16 17.99 -1.34
C THR A 182 -10.75 18.59 -1.35
N GLY A 183 -10.63 19.91 -1.23
CA GLY A 183 -9.33 20.56 -1.02
C GLY A 183 -8.65 20.11 0.29
N TRP A 184 -9.42 19.65 1.28
CA TRP A 184 -8.86 19.02 2.48
C TRP A 184 -8.26 17.64 2.18
N GLY A 185 -8.92 16.84 1.35
CA GLY A 185 -8.37 15.57 0.87
C GLY A 185 -7.10 15.75 0.05
N GLU A 186 -7.09 16.69 -0.90
CA GLU A 186 -5.89 17.06 -1.67
C GLU A 186 -4.71 17.41 -0.75
N ASN A 187 -4.92 18.32 0.20
CA ASN A 187 -3.87 18.72 1.15
C ASN A 187 -3.42 17.56 2.06
N SER A 188 -4.32 16.62 2.38
CA SER A 188 -4.00 15.46 3.21
C SER A 188 -3.15 14.45 2.44
N ASN A 189 -3.45 14.18 1.17
CA ASN A 189 -2.63 13.34 0.30
C ASN A 189 -1.22 13.94 0.12
N ILE A 190 -1.13 15.25 -0.16
CA ILE A 190 0.15 15.96 -0.26
C ILE A 190 0.95 15.83 1.04
N ALA A 191 0.34 16.18 2.18
CA ALA A 191 1.02 16.12 3.47
C ALA A 191 1.48 14.70 3.84
N PHE A 192 0.71 13.69 3.46
CA PHE A 192 1.08 12.28 3.64
C PHE A 192 2.32 11.94 2.83
N LEU A 193 2.33 12.23 1.52
CA LEU A 193 3.43 11.91 0.61
C LEU A 193 4.70 12.71 0.95
N GLU A 194 4.57 13.99 1.33
CA GLU A 194 5.69 14.80 1.83
C GLU A 194 6.29 14.19 3.11
N LYS A 195 5.45 13.80 4.07
CA LYS A 195 5.89 13.25 5.36
C LYS A 195 6.53 11.87 5.23
N HIS A 196 5.95 10.99 4.41
CA HIS A 196 6.30 9.57 4.38
C HIS A 196 7.24 9.18 3.24
N MET A 197 7.30 9.98 2.16
CA MET A 197 8.16 9.72 1.00
C MET A 197 9.18 10.83 0.76
N GLY A 198 9.00 12.02 1.35
CA GLY A 198 9.82 13.18 1.01
C GLY A 198 9.57 13.70 -0.40
N ALA A 199 8.38 13.43 -0.97
CA ALA A 199 7.96 13.96 -2.26
C ALA A 199 7.73 15.48 -2.19
N ASN A 200 7.91 16.20 -3.31
CA ASN A 200 7.59 17.63 -3.35
C ASN A 200 6.43 17.94 -4.30
N PHE A 201 5.58 18.89 -3.90
CA PHE A 201 4.42 19.32 -4.69
C PHE A 201 4.52 20.80 -5.04
N TYR A 202 5.46 21.14 -5.92
CA TYR A 202 5.59 22.51 -6.42
C TYR A 202 4.50 22.82 -7.45
N ALA A 203 3.74 23.89 -7.25
CA ALA A 203 2.74 24.33 -8.21
C ALA A 203 3.40 24.81 -9.52
N ARG A 204 2.85 24.38 -10.66
CA ARG A 204 3.21 24.85 -11.99
C ARG A 204 2.52 26.18 -12.31
N PRO A 205 3.13 27.05 -13.13
CA PRO A 205 2.44 28.21 -13.69
C PRO A 205 1.21 27.78 -14.50
N GLN A 206 0.18 28.62 -14.50
CA GLN A 206 -1.02 28.40 -15.33
C GLN A 206 -0.75 28.77 -16.80
N PRO A 207 -1.40 28.11 -17.77
CA PRO A 207 -2.40 27.04 -17.59
C PRO A 207 -1.77 25.69 -17.21
N TRP A 208 -2.48 24.90 -16.40
CA TRP A 208 -2.04 23.56 -15.95
C TRP A 208 -2.26 22.45 -16.99
N VAL A 209 -2.65 22.84 -18.21
CA VAL A 209 -2.78 21.97 -19.36
C VAL A 209 -1.85 22.48 -20.46
N THR A 210 -1.11 21.57 -21.07
CA THR A 210 -0.24 21.88 -22.20
C THR A 210 -1.04 21.82 -23.49
N ASN A 211 -0.81 22.76 -24.42
CA ASN A 211 -1.43 22.74 -25.73
C ASN A 211 -0.68 21.74 -26.63
N ILE A 212 -1.23 20.54 -26.78
CA ILE A 212 -0.55 19.40 -27.39
C ILE A 212 -1.03 19.20 -28.83
N THR A 213 -0.08 19.01 -29.74
CA THR A 213 -0.35 18.39 -31.03
C THR A 213 0.01 16.92 -30.94
N THR A 214 -0.95 16.04 -31.26
CA THR A 214 -0.74 14.60 -31.11
C THR A 214 0.33 14.06 -32.04
N ASP A 215 0.60 14.68 -33.20
CA ASP A 215 1.57 14.26 -34.23
C ASP A 215 2.95 13.83 -33.72
N GLU A 216 3.43 14.43 -32.62
CA GLU A 216 4.74 14.13 -32.02
C GLU A 216 4.68 13.00 -30.97
N ILE A 217 3.49 12.51 -30.61
CA ILE A 217 3.25 11.33 -29.78
C ILE A 217 3.29 10.09 -30.67
N GLN A 218 4.03 9.07 -30.25
CA GLN A 218 4.30 7.86 -31.04
C GLN A 218 3.87 6.58 -30.31
N SER A 219 3.72 5.49 -31.07
CA SER A 219 3.45 4.17 -30.50
C SER A 219 4.54 3.78 -29.50
N GLY A 220 4.10 3.31 -28.33
CA GLY A 220 4.95 2.89 -27.23
C GLY A 220 5.35 4.01 -26.27
N ASP A 221 5.02 5.28 -26.54
CA ASP A 221 5.23 6.34 -25.54
C ASP A 221 4.32 6.09 -24.32
N MET A 222 4.88 6.18 -23.11
CA MET A 222 4.17 5.88 -21.86
C MET A 222 3.60 7.15 -21.25
N LEU A 223 2.42 7.06 -20.63
CA LEU A 223 1.81 8.10 -19.83
C LEU A 223 1.91 7.68 -18.37
N ALA A 224 2.63 8.45 -17.55
CA ALA A 224 2.63 8.33 -16.11
C ALA A 224 1.56 9.26 -15.53
N ILE A 225 0.66 8.72 -14.69
CA ILE A 225 -0.51 9.42 -14.18
C ILE A 225 -0.44 9.41 -12.64
N SER A 226 -0.78 10.53 -12.02
CA SER A 226 -0.76 10.71 -10.58
C SER A 226 -1.97 11.52 -10.12
N LYS A 227 -2.87 10.87 -9.40
CA LYS A 227 -4.06 11.44 -8.77
C LYS A 227 -3.78 11.64 -7.28
N ILE A 228 -4.37 12.69 -6.72
CA ILE A 228 -4.14 13.11 -5.32
C ILE A 228 -5.42 13.57 -4.62
N ARG A 229 -6.58 13.30 -5.22
CA ARG A 229 -7.88 13.71 -4.68
C ARG A 229 -8.92 12.60 -4.87
N GLY A 230 -9.91 12.56 -3.99
CA GLY A 230 -11.02 11.60 -4.09
C GLY A 230 -10.59 10.16 -3.80
N ARG A 231 -11.48 9.21 -4.11
CA ARG A 231 -11.27 7.78 -3.86
C ARG A 231 -9.95 7.30 -4.47
N TRP A 232 -9.76 7.57 -5.76
CA TRP A 232 -8.57 7.14 -6.51
C TRP A 232 -7.29 7.82 -6.03
N GLY A 233 -7.33 9.11 -5.71
CA GLY A 233 -6.16 9.79 -5.13
C GLY A 233 -5.73 9.24 -3.77
N GLY A 234 -6.67 8.79 -2.93
CA GLY A 234 -6.38 8.11 -1.67
C GLY A 234 -5.73 6.74 -1.88
N PHE A 235 -6.27 5.94 -2.81
CA PHE A 235 -5.66 4.64 -3.17
C PHE A 235 -4.25 4.80 -3.73
N GLU A 236 -4.08 5.68 -4.72
CA GLU A 236 -2.77 5.94 -5.31
C GLU A 236 -1.78 6.50 -4.29
N THR A 237 -2.22 7.27 -3.29
CA THR A 237 -1.33 7.78 -2.23
C THR A 237 -0.73 6.65 -1.40
N LEU A 238 -1.55 5.63 -1.08
CA LEU A 238 -1.07 4.45 -0.37
C LEU A 238 -0.19 3.57 -1.27
N GLU A 239 -0.58 3.38 -2.53
CA GLU A 239 0.19 2.64 -3.53
C GLU A 239 1.59 3.25 -3.75
N LYS A 240 1.65 4.57 -3.96
CA LYS A 240 2.91 5.34 -4.07
C LYS A 240 3.79 5.11 -2.84
N TRP A 241 3.20 5.10 -1.66
CA TRP A 241 3.93 4.88 -0.42
C TRP A 241 4.51 3.48 -0.29
N VAL A 242 3.77 2.43 -0.64
CA VAL A 242 4.25 1.04 -0.53
C VAL A 242 5.20 0.62 -1.66
N SER A 243 5.04 1.17 -2.86
CA SER A 243 5.89 0.86 -4.02
C SER A 243 7.11 1.80 -4.14
N GLY A 244 7.03 3.00 -3.56
CA GLY A 244 7.96 4.09 -3.83
C GLY A 244 7.79 4.76 -5.19
N ALA A 245 6.73 4.41 -5.94
CA ALA A 245 6.37 5.11 -7.15
C ALA A 245 5.82 6.51 -6.82
N TYR A 246 6.07 7.48 -7.70
CA TYR A 246 5.54 8.85 -7.56
C TYR A 246 4.36 9.12 -8.52
N ALA A 247 4.09 8.15 -9.39
CA ALA A 247 2.87 7.99 -10.18
C ALA A 247 2.10 6.78 -9.63
N GLY A 248 0.77 6.81 -9.75
CA GLY A 248 -0.12 5.73 -9.25
C GLY A 248 -0.90 5.03 -10.37
N HIS A 249 -0.77 5.49 -11.62
CA HIS A 249 -1.35 4.80 -12.76
C HIS A 249 -0.54 5.02 -14.02
N THR A 250 -0.69 4.14 -15.01
CA THR A 250 0.02 4.25 -16.29
C THR A 250 -0.86 3.85 -17.46
N ALA A 251 -0.63 4.52 -18.59
CA ALA A 251 -1.21 4.18 -19.88
C ALA A 251 -0.14 4.22 -20.99
N VAL A 252 -0.45 3.68 -22.18
CA VAL A 252 0.46 3.67 -23.32
C VAL A 252 -0.21 4.19 -24.58
N CYS A 253 0.52 4.98 -25.35
CA CYS A 253 0.07 5.53 -26.62
C CYS A 253 0.32 4.53 -27.76
N LEU A 254 -0.65 4.36 -28.66
CA LEU A 254 -0.55 3.53 -29.86
C LEU A 254 -1.13 4.26 -31.07
N ARG A 255 -0.41 4.25 -32.20
CA ARG A 255 -0.92 4.72 -33.49
C ARG A 255 -1.37 3.57 -34.36
N ASP A 256 -2.58 3.66 -34.89
CA ASP A 256 -3.08 2.69 -35.86
C ASP A 256 -2.49 2.93 -37.27
N SER A 257 -2.89 2.08 -38.24
CA SER A 257 -2.43 2.17 -39.63
C SER A 257 -2.88 3.44 -40.35
N ASP A 258 -3.95 4.09 -39.88
CA ASP A 258 -4.47 5.35 -40.42
C ASP A 258 -3.79 6.56 -39.76
N GLY A 259 -2.89 6.32 -38.79
CA GLY A 259 -2.19 7.33 -38.03
C GLY A 259 -3.02 7.93 -36.90
N LYS A 260 -4.18 7.38 -36.53
CA LYS A 260 -4.95 7.86 -35.36
C LYS A 260 -4.30 7.40 -34.07
N LEU A 261 -4.37 8.24 -33.05
CA LEU A 261 -3.80 7.97 -31.74
C LEU A 261 -4.83 7.33 -30.81
N TRP A 262 -4.39 6.29 -30.11
CA TRP A 262 -5.14 5.50 -29.14
C TRP A 262 -4.36 5.44 -27.83
N VAL A 263 -5.07 5.26 -26.73
CA VAL A 263 -4.51 5.07 -25.39
C VAL A 263 -4.97 3.72 -24.88
N GLY A 264 -4.01 2.85 -24.57
CA GLY A 264 -4.26 1.59 -23.88
C GLY A 264 -3.94 1.71 -22.40
N GLU A 265 -4.85 1.28 -21.54
CA GLU A 265 -4.63 1.23 -20.10
C GLU A 265 -5.32 0.01 -19.48
N SER A 266 -4.81 -0.47 -18.35
CA SER A 266 -5.50 -1.44 -17.50
C SER A 266 -5.97 -0.75 -16.24
N GLY A 267 -7.26 -0.79 -15.95
CA GLY A 267 -7.88 -0.11 -14.81
C GLY A 267 -8.93 0.92 -15.21
N ASN A 268 -9.51 0.78 -16.40
CA ASN A 268 -10.58 1.64 -16.90
C ASN A 268 -11.93 1.08 -16.44
N GLU A 269 -12.78 1.91 -15.85
CA GLU A 269 -14.10 1.48 -15.36
C GLU A 269 -15.09 1.35 -16.53
N ASN A 270 -15.64 0.16 -16.76
CA ASN A 270 -16.63 -0.09 -17.80
C ASN A 270 -18.06 0.36 -17.37
N GLU A 271 -19.04 0.24 -18.26
CA GLU A 271 -20.44 0.63 -17.98
C GLU A 271 -21.09 -0.11 -16.79
N LYS A 272 -20.53 -1.24 -16.35
CA LYS A 272 -21.00 -2.03 -15.21
C LYS A 272 -20.29 -1.66 -13.90
N GLY A 273 -19.31 -0.75 -13.94
CA GLY A 273 -18.48 -0.40 -12.78
C GLY A 273 -17.35 -1.40 -12.51
N GLU A 274 -16.96 -2.20 -13.50
CA GLU A 274 -15.84 -3.15 -13.38
C GLU A 274 -14.58 -2.54 -14.00
N ASP A 275 -13.43 -2.68 -13.33
CA ASP A 275 -12.15 -2.25 -13.87
C ASP A 275 -11.63 -3.26 -14.90
N VAL A 276 -11.41 -2.79 -16.13
CA VAL A 276 -10.97 -3.60 -17.27
C VAL A 276 -9.76 -2.98 -17.97
N ILE A 277 -9.16 -3.77 -18.85
CA ILE A 277 -8.22 -3.28 -19.85
C ILE A 277 -9.01 -2.67 -20.99
N ALA A 278 -8.67 -1.45 -21.38
CA ALA A 278 -9.35 -0.70 -22.43
C ALA A 278 -8.35 -0.08 -23.40
N VAL A 279 -8.70 -0.08 -24.69
CA VAL A 279 -8.00 0.69 -25.72
C VAL A 279 -8.94 1.73 -26.31
N LEU A 280 -8.74 2.99 -25.93
CA LEU A 280 -9.65 4.11 -26.23
C LEU A 280 -9.03 5.07 -27.26
N PRO A 281 -9.84 5.73 -28.11
CA PRO A 281 -9.36 6.84 -28.92
C PRO A 281 -8.78 7.94 -28.04
N TRP A 282 -7.66 8.55 -28.44
CA TRP A 282 -7.00 9.63 -27.68
C TRP A 282 -7.97 10.75 -27.29
N GLU A 283 -8.82 11.19 -28.21
CA GLU A 283 -9.74 12.31 -27.96
C GLU A 283 -10.76 11.98 -26.85
N GLU A 284 -11.23 10.74 -26.79
CA GLU A 284 -12.17 10.28 -25.75
C GLU A 284 -11.47 10.22 -24.39
N TRP A 285 -10.29 9.60 -24.33
CA TRP A 285 -9.49 9.50 -23.11
C TRP A 285 -9.06 10.88 -22.61
N TRP A 286 -8.59 11.75 -23.51
CA TRP A 286 -8.11 13.09 -23.18
C TRP A 286 -9.24 14.05 -22.77
N GLU A 287 -10.44 13.92 -23.36
CA GLU A 287 -11.62 14.66 -22.90
C GLU A 287 -12.01 14.24 -21.48
N PHE A 288 -11.99 12.92 -21.20
CA PHE A 288 -12.28 12.40 -19.87
C PHE A 288 -11.33 12.94 -18.81
N GLU A 289 -10.02 12.81 -19.01
CA GLU A 289 -8.99 13.26 -18.05
C GLU A 289 -9.05 14.78 -17.76
N GLN A 290 -9.45 15.59 -18.75
CA GLN A 290 -9.56 17.04 -18.55
C GLN A 290 -10.87 17.50 -17.92
N THR A 291 -11.97 16.78 -18.14
CA THR A 291 -13.33 17.31 -17.85
C THR A 291 -14.16 16.46 -16.92
N LYS A 292 -13.90 15.16 -16.84
CA LYS A 292 -14.69 14.18 -16.07
C LYS A 292 -13.93 13.58 -14.91
N ASP A 293 -12.61 13.44 -15.01
CA ASP A 293 -11.79 12.96 -13.88
C ASP A 293 -11.76 14.02 -12.76
N ASP A 294 -12.46 13.72 -11.67
CA ASP A 294 -12.60 14.59 -10.51
C ASP A 294 -11.51 14.35 -9.43
N ALA A 295 -10.55 13.45 -9.69
CA ALA A 295 -9.45 13.09 -8.80
C ALA A 295 -8.21 13.98 -8.96
N ASN A 296 -8.31 15.04 -9.78
CA ASN A 296 -7.25 16.01 -10.07
C ASN A 296 -5.98 15.34 -10.64
N PRO A 297 -6.06 14.76 -11.85
CA PRO A 297 -4.98 13.99 -12.44
C PRO A 297 -3.80 14.89 -12.84
N HIS A 298 -2.59 14.36 -12.64
CA HIS A 298 -1.34 14.90 -13.16
C HIS A 298 -0.78 13.88 -14.14
N ILE A 299 -0.45 14.31 -15.35
CA ILE A 299 -0.11 13.39 -16.44
C ILE A 299 1.21 13.83 -17.08
N ALA A 300 2.14 12.90 -17.19
CA ALA A 300 3.40 13.08 -17.89
C ALA A 300 3.55 12.06 -19.02
N LEU A 301 3.86 12.54 -20.23
CA LEU A 301 4.28 11.73 -21.35
C LEU A 301 5.78 11.45 -21.26
N LEU A 302 6.15 10.18 -21.37
CA LEU A 302 7.49 9.63 -21.37
C LEU A 302 7.75 9.04 -22.77
N PRO A 303 8.34 9.81 -23.69
CA PRO A 303 8.59 9.33 -25.04
C PRO A 303 9.63 8.21 -25.05
N LEU A 304 9.46 7.19 -25.90
CA LEU A 304 10.51 6.21 -26.13
C LEU A 304 11.75 6.88 -26.75
N HIS A 305 12.94 6.40 -26.35
CA HIS A 305 14.18 6.77 -27.00
C HIS A 305 14.16 6.26 -28.46
N PRO A 306 14.68 7.03 -29.44
CA PRO A 306 14.68 6.63 -30.84
C PRO A 306 15.25 5.23 -31.13
N ASP A 307 16.27 4.81 -30.40
CA ASP A 307 16.88 3.48 -30.59
C ASP A 307 15.98 2.32 -30.12
N TYR A 308 15.12 2.57 -29.12
CA TYR A 308 14.11 1.60 -28.69
C TYR A 308 12.90 1.67 -29.61
N ARG A 309 12.47 2.87 -30.01
CA ARG A 309 11.39 3.07 -30.98
C ARG A 309 11.68 2.37 -32.32
N ALA A 310 12.93 2.41 -32.79
CA ALA A 310 13.33 1.74 -34.02
C ALA A 310 13.28 0.21 -33.96
N ARG A 311 13.36 -0.37 -32.74
CA ARG A 311 13.25 -1.82 -32.50
C ARG A 311 11.84 -2.25 -32.12
N PHE A 312 11.00 -1.33 -31.68
CA PHE A 312 9.65 -1.60 -31.21
C PHE A 312 8.77 -2.13 -32.36
N ASN A 313 8.36 -3.39 -32.26
CA ASN A 313 7.42 -3.99 -33.19
C ASN A 313 5.98 -3.52 -32.89
N VAL A 314 5.58 -2.43 -33.53
CA VAL A 314 4.25 -1.82 -33.38
C VAL A 314 3.12 -2.78 -33.76
N THR A 315 3.34 -3.68 -34.73
CA THR A 315 2.32 -4.67 -35.12
C THR A 315 2.07 -5.68 -34.00
N ALA A 316 3.12 -6.25 -33.42
CA ALA A 316 3.01 -7.17 -32.29
C ALA A 316 2.40 -6.48 -31.05
N ALA A 317 2.80 -5.24 -30.78
CA ALA A 317 2.22 -4.43 -29.71
C ALA A 317 0.69 -4.25 -29.88
N TRP A 318 0.22 -3.99 -31.10
CA TRP A 318 -1.22 -3.90 -31.40
C TRP A 318 -1.95 -5.24 -31.29
N GLU A 319 -1.32 -6.33 -31.70
CA GLU A 319 -1.88 -7.69 -31.53
C GLU A 319 -2.07 -8.01 -30.05
N TYR A 320 -1.07 -7.71 -29.22
CA TYR A 320 -1.17 -7.84 -27.76
C TYR A 320 -2.28 -6.94 -27.20
N ALA A 321 -2.27 -5.64 -27.50
CA ALA A 321 -3.26 -4.69 -26.99
C ALA A 321 -4.70 -5.13 -27.28
N ARG A 322 -4.97 -5.58 -28.52
CA ARG A 322 -6.30 -6.08 -28.91
C ARG A 322 -6.68 -7.40 -28.25
N SER A 323 -5.70 -8.26 -27.94
CA SER A 323 -5.96 -9.52 -27.26
C SER A 323 -6.36 -9.33 -25.79
N MET A 324 -5.90 -8.23 -25.19
CA MET A 324 -6.15 -7.86 -23.79
C MET A 324 -7.34 -6.91 -23.63
N ASP A 325 -7.77 -6.20 -24.68
CA ASP A 325 -8.92 -5.30 -24.63
C ASP A 325 -10.19 -6.02 -24.11
N GLY A 326 -10.83 -5.43 -23.10
CA GLY A 326 -11.98 -5.98 -22.39
C GLY A 326 -11.67 -7.09 -21.37
N LYS A 327 -10.39 -7.44 -21.13
CA LYS A 327 -10.00 -8.39 -20.08
C LYS A 327 -10.02 -7.73 -18.69
N PRO A 328 -10.10 -8.52 -17.60
CA PRO A 328 -10.11 -7.98 -16.24
C PRO A 328 -8.82 -7.24 -15.87
N TYR A 329 -8.93 -6.26 -14.97
CA TYR A 329 -7.78 -5.66 -14.30
C TYR A 329 -6.99 -6.68 -13.46
N GLY A 330 -5.66 -6.55 -13.42
CA GLY A 330 -4.75 -7.47 -12.72
C GLY A 330 -4.73 -7.31 -11.19
N TYR A 331 -5.88 -7.40 -10.52
CA TYR A 331 -5.92 -7.41 -9.05
C TYR A 331 -5.10 -8.56 -8.45
N HIS A 332 -5.07 -9.72 -9.13
CA HIS A 332 -4.33 -10.91 -8.72
C HIS A 332 -2.80 -10.72 -8.70
N ASN A 333 -2.25 -9.86 -9.56
CA ASN A 333 -0.80 -9.65 -9.67
C ASN A 333 -0.32 -8.36 -9.01
N LEU A 334 -1.15 -7.32 -8.94
CA LEU A 334 -0.77 -6.03 -8.35
C LEU A 334 -0.22 -6.15 -6.92
N ILE A 335 -0.88 -6.92 -6.06
CA ILE A 335 -0.49 -7.03 -4.63
C ILE A 335 0.88 -7.68 -4.47
N PHE A 336 1.22 -8.65 -5.33
CA PHE A 336 2.48 -9.39 -5.22
C PHE A 336 3.64 -8.65 -5.86
N SER A 337 3.37 -7.79 -6.85
CA SER A 337 4.38 -6.96 -7.53
C SER A 337 5.15 -5.97 -6.64
N TRP A 338 4.77 -5.84 -5.37
CA TRP A 338 5.53 -5.07 -4.38
C TRP A 338 5.99 -5.89 -3.18
N ILE A 339 5.78 -7.22 -3.14
CA ILE A 339 6.17 -8.13 -2.05
C ILE A 339 7.27 -9.09 -2.54
N ASP A 340 8.40 -8.54 -2.93
CA ASP A 340 9.48 -9.32 -3.55
C ASP A 340 10.41 -9.98 -2.51
N THR A 341 10.32 -9.59 -1.23
CA THR A 341 11.18 -10.08 -0.15
C THR A 341 10.40 -10.35 1.13
N ILE A 342 10.89 -11.31 1.92
CA ILE A 342 10.31 -11.78 3.17
C ILE A 342 10.05 -10.64 4.18
N SER A 343 10.88 -9.59 4.19
CA SER A 343 10.78 -8.51 5.20
C SER A 343 11.13 -7.11 4.70
N GLY A 344 11.66 -6.97 3.48
CA GLY A 344 12.17 -5.71 2.93
C GLY A 344 11.15 -4.93 2.11
N ASN A 345 9.88 -5.31 2.13
CA ASN A 345 8.81 -4.68 1.35
C ASN A 345 7.72 -4.04 2.21
N TYR A 346 7.81 -4.21 3.53
CA TYR A 346 6.82 -3.76 4.48
C TYR A 346 7.31 -2.54 5.27
N PRO A 347 6.72 -1.33 5.09
CA PRO A 347 6.98 -0.21 5.98
C PRO A 347 6.75 -0.62 7.45
N PRO A 348 7.74 -0.54 8.35
CA PRO A 348 7.54 -0.90 9.75
C PRO A 348 6.36 -0.10 10.35
N PRO A 349 5.40 -0.71 11.08
CA PRO A 349 5.45 -2.05 11.66
C PRO A 349 4.73 -3.13 10.84
N LEU A 350 4.44 -2.91 9.55
CA LEU A 350 3.86 -3.94 8.70
C LEU A 350 4.78 -5.17 8.65
N ASP A 351 4.17 -6.35 8.76
CA ASP A 351 4.78 -7.64 8.47
C ASP A 351 3.79 -8.53 7.69
N ALA A 352 4.28 -9.66 7.20
CA ALA A 352 3.48 -10.60 6.42
C ALA A 352 2.31 -11.22 7.23
N HIS A 353 2.38 -11.25 8.56
CA HIS A 353 1.27 -11.71 9.41
C HIS A 353 0.14 -10.69 9.45
N LEU A 354 0.46 -9.40 9.44
CA LEU A 354 -0.55 -8.35 9.30
C LEU A 354 -1.17 -8.36 7.89
N VAL A 355 -0.38 -8.58 6.85
CA VAL A 355 -0.91 -8.78 5.47
C VAL A 355 -1.85 -9.98 5.42
N ALA A 356 -1.45 -11.12 5.99
CA ALA A 356 -2.33 -12.29 6.12
C ALA A 356 -3.62 -11.96 6.88
N SER A 357 -3.53 -11.16 7.95
CA SER A 357 -4.69 -10.76 8.75
C SER A 357 -5.63 -9.84 8.00
N VAL A 358 -5.10 -8.86 7.24
CA VAL A 358 -5.88 -7.98 6.36
C VAL A 358 -6.54 -8.79 5.25
N MET A 359 -5.82 -9.74 4.65
CA MET A 359 -6.35 -10.68 3.65
C MET A 359 -7.48 -11.52 4.24
N THR A 360 -7.33 -12.06 5.45
CA THR A 360 -8.40 -12.81 6.14
C THR A 360 -9.63 -11.94 6.41
N VAL A 361 -9.47 -10.69 6.88
CA VAL A 361 -10.58 -9.75 7.12
C VAL A 361 -11.33 -9.46 5.82
N TRP A 362 -10.60 -9.12 4.76
CA TRP A 362 -11.19 -8.76 3.48
C TRP A 362 -11.85 -9.95 2.78
N SER A 363 -11.28 -11.17 2.93
CA SER A 363 -11.89 -12.43 2.49
C SER A 363 -13.23 -12.75 3.14
N LYS A 364 -13.51 -12.23 4.34
CA LYS A 364 -14.82 -12.39 4.99
C LYS A 364 -15.79 -11.25 4.65
N ILE A 365 -15.30 -10.04 4.39
CA ILE A 365 -16.14 -8.86 4.13
C ILE A 365 -16.60 -8.80 2.65
N GLN A 366 -15.75 -9.20 1.71
CA GLN A 366 -16.04 -9.27 0.28
C GLN A 366 -15.45 -10.58 -0.31
N PRO A 367 -16.07 -11.73 -0.02
CA PRO A 367 -15.51 -13.05 -0.36
C PRO A 367 -15.28 -13.23 -1.86
N ASP A 368 -16.20 -12.75 -2.70
CA ASP A 368 -16.08 -12.86 -4.16
C ASP A 368 -14.92 -12.01 -4.70
N TYR A 369 -14.66 -10.84 -4.10
CA TYR A 369 -13.56 -9.96 -4.51
C TYR A 369 -12.21 -10.45 -3.97
N ALA A 370 -12.17 -10.95 -2.74
CA ALA A 370 -10.96 -11.48 -2.13
C ALA A 370 -10.47 -12.80 -2.76
N ALA A 371 -11.40 -13.68 -3.16
CA ALA A 371 -11.06 -14.87 -3.93
C ALA A 371 -10.35 -14.48 -5.25
N ASN A 372 -10.78 -13.37 -5.85
CA ASN A 372 -10.19 -12.78 -7.05
C ASN A 372 -8.94 -11.92 -6.80
N MET A 373 -8.49 -11.73 -5.56
CA MET A 373 -7.32 -10.89 -5.27
C MET A 373 -6.08 -11.70 -4.86
N TRP A 374 -6.25 -12.84 -4.18
CA TRP A 374 -5.09 -13.61 -3.71
C TRP A 374 -5.27 -15.12 -3.65
N ASN A 375 -6.47 -15.68 -3.49
CA ASN A 375 -6.58 -17.13 -3.29
C ASN A 375 -6.02 -17.91 -4.48
N GLU A 376 -6.43 -17.55 -5.71
CA GLU A 376 -5.94 -18.22 -6.91
C GLU A 376 -4.44 -17.96 -7.13
N ALA A 377 -3.98 -16.73 -6.87
CA ALA A 377 -2.57 -16.35 -6.99
C ALA A 377 -1.66 -17.10 -6.01
N LEU A 378 -2.10 -17.31 -4.77
CA LEU A 378 -1.41 -18.11 -3.77
C LEU A 378 -1.39 -19.60 -4.15
N ASN A 379 -2.50 -20.11 -4.69
CA ASN A 379 -2.58 -21.48 -5.19
C ASN A 379 -1.61 -21.71 -6.35
N LYS A 380 -1.50 -20.78 -7.30
CA LYS A 380 -0.53 -20.86 -8.40
C LYS A 380 0.92 -20.91 -7.88
N ARG A 381 1.28 -20.02 -6.95
CA ARG A 381 2.60 -20.02 -6.29
C ARG A 381 2.89 -21.33 -5.57
N LEU A 382 1.88 -21.93 -4.96
CA LEU A 382 1.98 -23.22 -4.28
C LEU A 382 1.90 -24.42 -5.23
N GLY A 383 1.52 -24.25 -6.48
CA GLY A 383 1.22 -25.35 -7.40
C GLY A 383 0.02 -26.20 -6.95
N THR A 384 -1.00 -25.57 -6.38
CA THR A 384 -2.28 -26.18 -5.96
C THR A 384 -3.45 -25.52 -6.68
N GLU A 385 -4.66 -26.05 -6.49
CA GLU A 385 -5.89 -25.47 -7.01
C GLU A 385 -7.01 -25.56 -5.96
N GLY A 386 -7.82 -24.52 -5.86
CA GLY A 386 -9.05 -24.52 -5.06
C GLY A 386 -8.87 -24.53 -3.54
N LEU A 387 -7.66 -24.31 -3.03
CA LEU A 387 -7.44 -24.13 -1.59
C LEU A 387 -7.88 -22.71 -1.19
N ASP A 388 -8.61 -22.59 -0.08
CA ASP A 388 -8.83 -21.29 0.54
C ASP A 388 -7.57 -20.83 1.30
N LEU A 389 -7.53 -19.57 1.73
CA LEU A 389 -6.36 -19.01 2.42
C LEU A 389 -5.91 -19.86 3.63
N PRO A 390 -6.82 -20.34 4.51
CA PRO A 390 -6.42 -21.27 5.57
C PRO A 390 -5.80 -22.58 5.09
N ASP A 391 -6.37 -23.22 4.07
CA ASP A 391 -5.83 -24.47 3.52
C ASP A 391 -4.49 -24.24 2.82
N VAL A 392 -4.29 -23.09 2.17
CA VAL A 392 -2.99 -22.63 1.65
C VAL A 392 -1.96 -22.55 2.78
N LEU A 393 -2.29 -21.90 3.89
CA LEU A 393 -1.37 -21.76 5.04
C LEU A 393 -0.96 -23.12 5.61
N VAL A 394 -1.93 -24.05 5.73
CA VAL A 394 -1.68 -25.42 6.20
C VAL A 394 -0.80 -26.18 5.20
N GLU A 395 -1.04 -26.04 3.91
CA GLU A 395 -0.29 -26.74 2.86
C GLU A 395 1.15 -26.20 2.72
N VAL A 396 1.35 -24.89 2.83
CA VAL A 396 2.67 -24.25 2.92
C VAL A 396 3.49 -24.85 4.06
N GLU A 397 2.89 -24.97 5.24
CA GLU A 397 3.55 -25.56 6.41
C GLU A 397 3.87 -27.04 6.20
N LYS A 398 2.94 -27.84 5.63
CA LYS A 398 3.20 -29.26 5.31
C LYS A 398 4.40 -29.44 4.39
N ARG A 399 4.67 -28.45 3.52
CA ARG A 399 5.81 -28.44 2.60
C ARG A 399 7.08 -27.88 3.21
N GLY A 400 7.04 -27.47 4.49
CA GLY A 400 8.20 -26.94 5.21
C GLY A 400 8.60 -25.52 4.79
N SER A 401 7.68 -24.76 4.19
CA SER A 401 7.86 -23.35 3.79
C SER A 401 7.11 -22.44 4.76
N SER A 402 7.40 -21.14 4.71
CA SER A 402 6.64 -20.09 5.39
C SER A 402 5.68 -19.37 4.45
N PHE A 403 4.69 -18.66 5.01
CA PHE A 403 3.77 -17.84 4.20
C PHE A 403 4.52 -16.70 3.52
N ASP A 404 5.51 -16.13 4.19
CA ASP A 404 6.33 -15.03 3.67
C ASP A 404 7.16 -15.49 2.46
N GLU A 405 7.71 -16.71 2.51
CA GLU A 405 8.36 -17.34 1.35
C GLU A 405 7.39 -17.62 0.21
N LEU A 406 6.14 -17.98 0.51
CA LEU A 406 5.11 -18.14 -0.52
C LEU A 406 4.79 -16.79 -1.19
N LEU A 407 4.62 -15.72 -0.40
CA LEU A 407 4.34 -14.38 -0.93
C LEU A 407 5.47 -13.88 -1.86
N ALA A 408 6.72 -14.20 -1.53
CA ALA A 408 7.90 -13.82 -2.31
C ALA A 408 8.17 -14.71 -3.54
N VAL A 409 7.30 -15.67 -3.86
CA VAL A 409 7.38 -16.40 -5.13
C VAL A 409 6.97 -15.45 -6.26
N PRO A 410 7.84 -15.20 -7.26
CA PRO A 410 7.53 -14.27 -8.33
C PRO A 410 6.29 -14.65 -9.11
N GLU A 411 5.42 -13.67 -9.37
CA GLU A 411 4.36 -13.79 -10.36
C GLU A 411 4.97 -14.14 -11.73
N GLN A 412 4.24 -14.94 -12.52
CA GLN A 412 4.66 -15.29 -13.87
C GLN A 412 3.71 -14.66 -14.89
N ASP A 413 4.28 -14.05 -15.93
CA ASP A 413 3.54 -13.33 -16.97
C ASP A 413 2.56 -14.23 -17.76
N ASP A 414 2.81 -15.55 -17.78
CA ASP A 414 1.99 -16.54 -18.46
C ASP A 414 0.88 -17.14 -17.58
N TRP A 415 0.77 -16.75 -16.31
CA TRP A 415 -0.30 -17.20 -15.44
C TRP A 415 -1.65 -16.62 -15.89
N VAL A 416 -2.62 -17.52 -16.00
CA VAL A 416 -4.01 -17.21 -16.37
C VAL A 416 -4.93 -17.59 -15.22
N TYR A 417 -5.76 -16.65 -14.80
CA TYR A 417 -6.70 -16.80 -13.69
C TYR A 417 -8.07 -17.27 -14.19
N SER A 418 -8.94 -17.67 -13.26
CA SER A 418 -10.27 -18.18 -13.55
C SER A 418 -11.19 -17.17 -14.25
N ASP A 419 -10.95 -15.87 -14.03
CA ASP A 419 -11.59 -14.74 -14.72
C ASP A 419 -10.89 -14.34 -16.03
N GLY A 420 -9.73 -14.94 -16.34
CA GLY A 420 -9.00 -14.80 -17.60
C GLY A 420 -7.56 -14.31 -17.42
N LYS A 421 -6.92 -13.94 -18.54
CA LYS A 421 -5.62 -13.25 -18.49
C LYS A 421 -5.87 -11.82 -18.02
N SER A 422 -5.14 -11.37 -17.01
CA SER A 422 -5.28 -10.05 -16.41
C SER A 422 -3.90 -9.46 -16.10
N THR A 423 -3.77 -8.14 -16.15
CA THR A 423 -2.50 -7.43 -15.92
C THR A 423 -2.77 -6.12 -15.21
N SER A 424 -1.92 -5.73 -14.27
CA SER A 424 -1.95 -4.38 -13.68
C SER A 424 -1.69 -3.30 -14.76
N CYS A 425 -1.90 -2.03 -14.41
CA CYS A 425 -1.70 -0.89 -15.30
C CYS A 425 -0.31 -0.91 -15.97
N ILE A 426 0.74 -1.21 -15.20
CA ILE A 426 2.10 -1.22 -15.71
C ILE A 426 2.50 -2.54 -16.36
N ALA A 427 2.05 -3.68 -15.80
CA ALA A 427 2.31 -4.99 -16.41
C ALA A 427 1.74 -5.06 -17.83
N PHE A 428 0.57 -4.47 -18.08
CA PHE A 428 -0.01 -4.36 -19.44
C PHE A 428 0.95 -3.67 -20.43
N ILE A 429 1.58 -2.57 -20.03
CA ILE A 429 2.49 -1.81 -20.89
C ILE A 429 3.81 -2.56 -21.09
N LEU A 430 4.34 -3.16 -20.04
CA LEU A 430 5.62 -3.86 -20.11
C LEU A 430 5.51 -5.20 -20.85
N GLU A 431 4.37 -5.89 -20.75
CA GLU A 431 4.07 -7.07 -21.59
C GLU A 431 3.98 -6.64 -23.06
N MET A 432 3.33 -5.52 -23.35
CA MET A 432 3.32 -4.94 -24.71
C MET A 432 4.74 -4.61 -25.20
N TYR A 433 5.62 -4.11 -24.34
CA TYR A 433 7.03 -3.90 -24.65
C TYR A 433 7.78 -5.21 -24.86
N LYS A 434 7.47 -6.28 -24.12
CA LYS A 434 8.02 -7.63 -24.32
C LYS A 434 7.62 -8.20 -25.68
N GLU A 435 6.32 -8.19 -26.00
CA GLU A 435 5.80 -8.62 -27.30
C GLU A 435 6.33 -7.74 -28.46
N GLY A 436 6.54 -6.46 -28.17
CA GLY A 436 7.17 -5.50 -29.08
C GLY A 436 8.69 -5.65 -29.22
N GLY A 437 9.33 -6.58 -28.52
CA GLY A 437 10.76 -6.90 -28.63
C GLY A 437 11.72 -5.96 -27.87
N LEU A 438 11.23 -5.11 -26.97
CA LEU A 438 12.08 -4.14 -26.26
C LEU A 438 12.97 -4.77 -25.18
N PHE A 439 12.59 -5.94 -24.67
CA PHE A 439 13.36 -6.70 -23.69
C PHE A 439 14.30 -7.75 -24.31
N ASP A 440 14.38 -7.86 -25.63
CA ASP A 440 15.26 -8.84 -26.26
C ASP A 440 16.74 -8.52 -26.03
N PRO A 441 17.60 -9.55 -25.78
CA PRO A 441 17.31 -10.98 -25.85
C PRO A 441 16.89 -11.62 -24.52
N ILE A 442 16.63 -10.82 -23.47
CA ILE A 442 16.38 -11.31 -22.11
C ILE A 442 14.89 -11.41 -21.76
N SER A 443 14.00 -11.23 -22.74
CA SER A 443 12.54 -11.23 -22.56
C SER A 443 12.03 -12.47 -21.81
N SER A 444 12.61 -13.65 -22.06
CA SER A 444 12.24 -14.91 -21.40
C SER A 444 12.72 -15.05 -19.95
N SER A 445 13.56 -14.13 -19.48
CA SER A 445 14.10 -14.12 -18.11
C SER A 445 13.64 -12.89 -17.32
N ILE A 446 12.56 -12.24 -17.74
CA ILE A 446 11.96 -11.11 -17.05
C ILE A 446 10.49 -11.41 -16.86
N GLN A 447 10.01 -11.29 -15.62
CA GLN A 447 8.58 -11.29 -15.29
C GLN A 447 8.14 -9.83 -15.07
N VAL A 448 7.45 -9.24 -16.05
CA VAL A 448 7.05 -7.83 -15.94
C VAL A 448 5.86 -7.61 -15.01
N THR A 449 5.16 -8.68 -14.65
CA THR A 449 4.18 -8.70 -13.56
C THR A 449 4.77 -8.38 -12.19
N GLU A 450 6.10 -8.50 -12.01
CA GLU A 450 6.84 -8.11 -10.79
C GLU A 450 7.28 -6.63 -10.80
N PHE A 451 6.96 -5.86 -11.85
CA PHE A 451 7.40 -4.47 -11.94
C PHE A 451 6.37 -3.54 -11.32
N THR A 452 6.83 -2.64 -10.44
CA THR A 452 6.04 -1.49 -10.05
C THR A 452 6.12 -0.37 -11.10
N ILE A 453 5.26 0.65 -10.99
CA ILE A 453 5.33 1.85 -11.83
C ILE A 453 6.71 2.54 -11.72
N LYS A 454 7.33 2.49 -10.53
CA LYS A 454 8.69 2.99 -10.33
C LYS A 454 9.70 2.29 -11.20
N ASP A 455 9.69 0.96 -11.18
CA ASP A 455 10.66 0.17 -11.91
C ASP A 455 10.54 0.40 -13.41
N ALA A 456 9.31 0.56 -13.90
CA ALA A 456 9.06 0.87 -15.29
C ALA A 456 9.64 2.21 -15.73
N TYR A 457 9.32 3.33 -15.05
CA TYR A 457 9.85 4.63 -15.47
C TYR A 457 11.36 4.75 -15.25
N MET A 458 11.97 3.89 -14.42
CA MET A 458 13.41 3.80 -14.24
C MET A 458 14.11 3.11 -15.40
N LEU A 459 13.42 2.30 -16.21
CA LEU A 459 14.00 1.63 -17.37
C LEU A 459 14.56 2.62 -18.39
N LYS A 460 15.69 2.26 -18.98
CA LYS A 460 16.38 3.06 -19.99
C LYS A 460 15.73 3.03 -21.38
N PHE A 461 14.41 2.96 -21.42
CA PHE A 461 13.63 2.90 -22.66
C PHE A 461 13.27 4.29 -23.18
N PHE A 462 13.30 5.30 -22.31
CA PHE A 462 12.74 6.61 -22.61
C PHE A 462 13.78 7.61 -23.11
N GLU A 463 13.31 8.72 -23.66
CA GLU A 463 14.16 9.81 -24.13
C GLU A 463 14.93 10.46 -22.98
N ASN A 464 16.19 10.78 -23.21
CA ASN A 464 17.09 11.43 -22.23
C ASN A 464 17.69 12.74 -22.76
N ASN A 465 17.43 13.09 -24.02
CA ASN A 465 17.86 14.31 -24.65
C ASN A 465 16.66 15.25 -24.85
N ALA A 466 16.65 16.33 -24.08
CA ALA A 466 15.60 17.35 -24.11
C ALA A 466 15.39 17.96 -25.51
N SER A 467 16.39 17.96 -26.40
CA SER A 467 16.23 18.49 -27.76
C SER A 467 15.40 17.60 -28.69
N ARG A 468 15.10 16.36 -28.28
CA ARG A 468 14.28 15.39 -29.03
C ARG A 468 12.87 15.22 -28.47
N LEU A 469 12.57 15.86 -27.33
CA LEU A 469 11.22 15.89 -26.80
C LEU A 469 10.29 16.67 -27.75
N PRO A 470 8.97 16.39 -27.74
CA PRO A 470 7.98 17.15 -28.52
C PRO A 470 8.14 18.65 -28.33
N LYS A 471 7.82 19.45 -29.36
CA LYS A 471 8.09 20.89 -29.32
C LYS A 471 7.32 21.60 -28.22
N TRP A 472 6.10 21.15 -27.94
CA TRP A 472 5.24 21.67 -26.89
C TRP A 472 5.70 21.28 -25.47
N CYS A 473 6.68 20.38 -25.35
CA CYS A 473 7.16 19.86 -24.09
C CYS A 473 7.88 20.93 -23.27
N ASN A 474 7.48 21.09 -22.01
CA ASN A 474 7.98 22.11 -21.10
C ASN A 474 7.71 23.58 -21.54
N ASP A 475 6.89 23.83 -22.57
CA ASP A 475 6.69 25.21 -23.08
C ASP A 475 6.03 26.15 -22.06
N ASN A 476 5.18 25.60 -21.20
CA ASN A 476 4.42 26.36 -20.22
C ASN A 476 5.08 26.44 -18.84
N ASP A 477 6.29 25.90 -18.63
CA ASP A 477 6.97 25.84 -17.32
C ASP A 477 8.40 26.37 -17.41
N ASP A 478 8.82 27.13 -16.38
CA ASP A 478 10.17 27.65 -16.25
C ASP A 478 11.17 26.56 -15.85
N VAL A 479 10.69 25.50 -15.19
CA VAL A 479 11.47 24.31 -14.88
C VAL A 479 11.34 23.31 -16.02
N LYS A 480 12.47 22.92 -16.61
CA LYS A 480 12.53 21.91 -17.67
C LYS A 480 12.68 20.52 -17.09
N LEU A 481 11.66 19.68 -17.28
CA LEU A 481 11.66 18.27 -16.90
C LEU A 481 12.28 17.41 -18.03
N PRO A 482 12.86 16.24 -17.71
CA PRO A 482 13.41 15.32 -18.72
C PRO A 482 12.33 14.57 -19.51
N TYR A 483 11.06 14.74 -19.13
CA TYR A 483 9.84 14.22 -19.77
C TYR A 483 8.80 15.34 -19.90
N CYS A 484 7.64 15.06 -20.48
CA CYS A 484 6.67 16.07 -20.85
C CYS A 484 5.43 16.02 -19.97
N GLN A 485 5.35 16.88 -18.95
CA GLN A 485 4.13 17.00 -18.16
C GLN A 485 3.04 17.77 -18.93
N ILE A 486 1.95 17.07 -19.25
CA ILE A 486 0.87 17.54 -20.11
C ILE A 486 -0.37 18.01 -19.35
N LEU A 487 -0.58 17.53 -18.12
CA LEU A 487 -1.70 17.92 -17.27
C LEU A 487 -1.28 18.02 -15.80
N GLY A 488 -1.99 18.86 -15.05
CA GLY A 488 -1.95 18.89 -13.59
C GLY A 488 -1.27 20.10 -12.99
N LYS A 489 -1.74 20.47 -11.79
CA LYS A 489 -1.34 21.65 -11.02
C LYS A 489 0.06 21.55 -10.44
N TYR A 490 0.45 20.40 -9.92
CA TYR A 490 1.74 20.17 -9.28
C TYR A 490 2.73 19.55 -10.25
N ARG A 491 4.00 19.92 -10.11
CA ARG A 491 5.07 19.36 -10.92
C ARG A 491 5.30 17.90 -10.53
N MET A 492 5.19 16.99 -11.50
CA MET A 492 5.43 15.57 -11.28
C MET A 492 6.92 15.31 -11.12
N GLU A 493 7.28 14.52 -10.12
CA GLU A 493 8.62 13.97 -9.91
C GLU A 493 8.61 12.49 -10.27
N LEU A 494 9.60 12.01 -11.03
CA LEU A 494 9.81 10.57 -11.32
C LEU A 494 11.24 10.18 -10.91
N PRO A 495 11.50 9.91 -9.61
CA PRO A 495 12.85 9.70 -9.09
C PRO A 495 13.55 8.49 -9.71
N GLY A 496 14.70 8.70 -10.34
CA GLY A 496 15.42 7.62 -11.04
C GLY A 496 14.93 7.38 -12.47
N TYR A 497 14.08 8.27 -13.01
CA TYR A 497 13.68 8.25 -14.41
C TYR A 497 14.84 7.92 -15.35
N ASN A 498 14.66 6.87 -16.17
CA ASN A 498 15.55 6.53 -17.26
C ASN A 498 17.02 6.27 -16.84
N THR A 499 17.22 5.51 -15.75
CA THR A 499 18.54 5.25 -15.15
C THR A 499 19.00 3.80 -15.21
N MET A 500 18.10 2.84 -15.41
CA MET A 500 18.38 1.40 -15.29
C MET A 500 18.34 0.68 -16.64
N GLU A 501 19.41 -0.04 -16.96
CA GLU A 501 19.37 -1.02 -18.04
C GLU A 501 18.62 -2.26 -17.55
N PRO A 502 17.72 -2.86 -18.35
CA PRO A 502 17.12 -4.15 -18.01
C PRO A 502 18.17 -5.26 -17.86
N TYR A 503 17.93 -6.19 -16.94
CA TYR A 503 18.73 -7.41 -16.75
C TYR A 503 17.85 -8.61 -16.39
N PRO A 504 18.33 -9.85 -16.57
CA PRO A 504 17.59 -11.04 -16.18
C PRO A 504 17.21 -11.04 -14.70
N HIS A 505 16.00 -11.51 -14.39
CA HIS A 505 15.42 -11.61 -13.05
C HIS A 505 15.28 -10.28 -12.30
N MET A 506 15.22 -9.17 -13.03
CA MET A 506 15.04 -7.83 -12.46
C MET A 506 13.67 -7.73 -11.76
N ASN A 507 13.67 -7.20 -10.53
CA ASN A 507 12.52 -6.99 -9.66
C ASN A 507 11.92 -8.26 -9.03
N GLU A 508 12.48 -9.45 -9.24
CA GLU A 508 11.94 -10.65 -8.57
C GLU A 508 12.25 -10.69 -7.07
N HIS A 509 13.24 -9.90 -6.61
CA HIS A 509 13.71 -9.88 -5.21
C HIS A 509 14.08 -8.47 -4.72
N CYS A 510 13.34 -7.43 -5.13
CA CYS A 510 13.64 -6.05 -4.76
C CYS A 510 12.89 -5.54 -3.52
N PRO A 511 13.60 -5.07 -2.47
CA PRO A 511 12.95 -4.39 -1.36
C PRO A 511 12.46 -2.99 -1.75
N SER A 512 11.29 -2.59 -1.23
CA SER A 512 10.64 -1.30 -1.48
C SER A 512 10.38 -0.49 -0.19
N LEU A 513 11.33 -0.45 0.77
CA LEU A 513 11.07 0.25 2.04
C LEU A 513 11.12 1.80 1.95
N PRO A 514 10.09 2.51 2.41
CA PRO A 514 10.13 3.95 2.62
C PRO A 514 11.13 4.35 3.73
N PRO A 515 11.55 5.63 3.80
CA PRO A 515 11.29 6.68 2.82
C PRO A 515 12.34 6.70 1.67
N LYS A 516 13.40 5.89 1.77
CA LYS A 516 14.54 5.96 0.84
C LYS A 516 14.39 5.05 -0.37
N TYR A 517 13.57 4.01 -0.27
CA TYR A 517 13.33 3.02 -1.32
C TYR A 517 14.64 2.53 -1.94
N HIS A 518 15.58 2.17 -1.07
CA HIS A 518 16.92 1.75 -1.47
C HIS A 518 16.82 0.44 -2.25
N ARG A 519 17.24 0.48 -3.51
CA ARG A 519 17.30 -0.67 -4.41
C ARG A 519 18.70 -1.30 -4.37
N PRO A 520 18.88 -2.52 -3.82
CA PRO A 520 20.14 -3.26 -3.92
C PRO A 520 20.55 -3.51 -5.36
N LYS A 521 21.85 -3.68 -5.58
CA LYS A 521 22.38 -3.99 -6.91
C LYS A 521 21.93 -5.38 -7.34
N ASN A 522 21.36 -5.48 -8.53
CA ASN A 522 20.87 -6.72 -9.13
C ASN A 522 19.80 -7.46 -8.30
N CYS A 523 19.00 -6.71 -7.54
CA CYS A 523 17.61 -7.12 -7.34
C CYS A 523 16.83 -6.74 -8.60
#